data_AF-A0A932R2E3-F1
#
_entry.id   AF-A0A932R2E3-F1
#
_cell.length_a   1.000
_cell.length_b   1.000
_cell.length_c   1.000
_cell.angle_alpha   90.00
_cell.angle_beta   90.00
_cell.angle_gamma   90.00
#
_symmetry.space_group_name_H-M   'P 1'
#
loop_
_entity.id
_entity.type
_entity.pdbx_description
1 polymer ?
#
loop_
_entity_poly.entity_id
_entity_poly.type
_entity_poly.pdbx_seq_one_letter_code
_entity_poly.pdbx_strand_id
1 'polypeptide(L)'
;MRKVTIYNLQDSGKQKVLATYLLIGNNMAFEGEPSFVNHLAKNGVLDKNNKTRLFPKDGDKFIDSLKTNFTSVYLTAVESK
;
A
#
# COMPACT_ATOMS: atom_id res chain seq x y z
N MET A 1 0.98 -15.60 -3.77
CA MET A 1 1.64 -14.51 -3.03
C MET A 1 1.41 -13.24 -3.81
N ARG A 2 1.04 -12.14 -3.16
CA ARG A 2 0.88 -10.82 -3.80
C ARG A 2 1.78 -9.83 -3.11
N LYS A 3 2.54 -9.03 -3.87
CA LYS A 3 3.42 -8.00 -3.33
C LYS A 3 3.06 -6.66 -3.92
N VAL A 4 2.76 -5.67 -3.07
CA VAL A 4 2.57 -4.27 -3.48
C VAL A 4 3.64 -3.40 -2.86
N THR A 5 4.38 -2.69 -3.69
CA THR A 5 5.37 -1.72 -3.25
C THR A 5 4.88 -0.30 -3.57
N ILE A 6 4.91 0.55 -2.55
CA ILE A 6 4.53 1.96 -2.62
C ILE A 6 5.81 2.77 -2.75
N TYR A 7 5.87 3.58 -3.80
CA TYR A 7 6.99 4.44 -4.15
C TYR A 7 6.60 5.90 -3.97
N ASN A 8 7.55 6.70 -3.50
CA ASN A 8 7.53 8.15 -3.58
C ASN A 8 8.42 8.60 -4.74
N LEU A 9 7.84 9.28 -5.72
CA LEU A 9 8.55 9.93 -6.81
C LEU A 9 9.11 11.25 -6.31
N GLN A 10 10.44 11.31 -6.20
CA GLN A 10 11.14 12.54 -5.84
C GLN A 10 11.33 13.42 -7.08
N ASP A 11 11.41 14.74 -6.89
CA ASP A 11 11.60 15.73 -7.96
C ASP A 11 12.85 15.48 -8.82
N SER A 12 13.81 14.71 -8.31
CA SER A 12 15.01 14.26 -9.03
C SER A 12 14.78 13.11 -10.02
N GLY A 13 13.53 12.66 -10.21
CA GLY A 13 13.18 11.50 -11.03
C GLY A 13 13.48 10.15 -10.36
N LYS A 14 14.00 10.16 -9.12
CA LYS A 14 14.28 8.95 -8.34
C LYS A 14 13.01 8.45 -7.64
N GLN A 15 12.79 7.15 -7.69
CA GLN A 15 11.75 6.48 -6.90
C GLN A 15 12.35 5.99 -5.58
N LYS A 16 11.75 6.41 -4.47
CA LYS A 16 12.07 5.90 -3.13
C LYS A 16 10.98 4.93 -2.69
N VAL A 17 11.35 3.71 -2.31
CA VAL A 17 10.39 2.78 -1.68
C VAL A 17 10.00 3.33 -0.31
N LEU A 18 8.70 3.54 -0.10
CA LEU A 18 8.13 3.91 1.20
C LEU A 18 7.71 2.68 1.99
N ALA A 19 6.99 1.76 1.35
CA ALA A 19 6.53 0.55 2.00
C ALA A 19 6.31 -0.57 1.00
N THR A 20 6.45 -1.80 1.47
CA THR A 20 6.14 -3.03 0.76
C THR A 20 5.17 -3.84 1.61
N TYR A 21 4.06 -4.23 0.99
CA TYR A 21 2.99 -5.05 1.55
C TYR A 21 3.02 -6.40 0.85
N LEU A 22 3.12 -7.48 1.62
CA LEU A 22 3.20 -8.84 1.11
C LEU A 22 2.06 -9.67 1.68
N LEU A 23 1.22 -10.23 0.82
CA LEU A 23 0.15 -11.16 1.18
C LEU A 23 0.56 -12.59 0.82
N ILE A 24 0.72 -13.43 1.84
CA ILE A 24 1.04 -14.86 1.74
C ILE A 24 -0.12 -15.66 2.34
N GLY A 25 -1.00 -16.18 1.47
CA GLY A 25 -2.25 -16.79 1.93
C GLY A 25 -3.10 -15.75 2.65
N ASN A 26 -3.38 -15.99 3.94
CA ASN A 26 -4.13 -15.06 4.80
C ASN A 26 -3.24 -14.17 5.67
N ASN A 27 -1.91 -14.29 5.58
CA ASN A 27 -0.98 -13.52 6.37
C ASN A 27 -0.46 -12.32 5.58
N MET A 28 -0.44 -11.15 6.21
CA MET A 28 0.20 -9.97 5.66
C MET A 28 1.50 -9.65 6.41
N ALA A 29 2.55 -9.38 5.63
CA ALA A 29 3.81 -8.84 6.09
C ALA A 29 4.03 -7.45 5.52
N PHE A 30 4.75 -6.61 6.26
CA PHE A 30 4.97 -5.20 5.96
C PHE A 30 6.43 -4.85 6.17
N GLU A 31 7.02 -4.11 5.23
CA GLU A 31 8.38 -3.60 5.31
C GLU A 31 8.42 -2.16 4.81
N GLY A 32 9.31 -1.33 5.36
CA GLY A 32 9.52 0.04 4.89
C GLY A 32 9.56 1.07 6.02
N GLU A 33 9.19 2.30 5.69
CA GLU A 33 9.25 3.44 6.61
C GLU A 33 8.24 3.24 7.76
N PRO A 34 8.70 3.13 9.03
CA PRO A 34 7.83 2.75 10.14
C PRO A 34 6.66 3.71 10.37
N SER A 35 6.88 5.02 10.18
CA SER A 35 5.86 6.07 10.25
C SER A 35 4.71 5.80 9.27
N PHE A 36 5.05 5.50 8.01
CA PHE A 36 4.11 5.28 6.93
C PHE A 36 3.35 3.96 7.12
N VAL A 37 4.07 2.87 7.44
CA VAL A 37 3.47 1.56 7.69
C VAL A 37 2.50 1.61 8.89
N ASN A 38 2.92 2.24 10.00
CA ASN A 38 2.07 2.40 11.18
C ASN A 38 0.85 3.28 10.91
N HIS A 39 1.02 4.34 10.11
CA HIS A 39 -0.08 5.20 9.72
C HIS A 39 -1.13 4.42 8.92
N LEU A 40 -0.72 3.63 7.92
CA LEU A 40 -1.61 2.77 7.14
C LEU A 40 -2.26 1.67 7.98
N ALA A 41 -1.52 1.06 8.90
CA ALA A 41 -2.06 0.03 9.79
C ALA A 41 -3.16 0.58 10.73
N LYS A 42 -2.99 1.81 11.24
CA LYS A 42 -3.95 2.44 12.16
C LYS A 42 -5.13 3.09 11.45
N ASN A 43 -4.90 3.74 10.31
CA ASN A 43 -5.92 4.53 9.64
C ASN A 43 -6.60 3.80 8.48
N GLY A 44 -6.00 2.71 7.98
CA GLY A 44 -6.48 2.01 6.80
C GLY A 44 -6.38 2.83 5.53
N VAL A 45 -7.02 2.34 4.48
CA VAL A 45 -7.21 3.02 3.19
C VAL A 45 -8.68 3.07 2.84
N LEU A 46 -9.10 4.11 2.12
CA LEU A 46 -10.49 4.25 1.72
C LEU A 46 -10.79 3.30 0.56
N ASP A 47 -11.77 2.42 0.73
CA ASP A 47 -12.39 1.71 -0.39
C ASP A 47 -13.15 2.72 -1.25
N LYS A 48 -12.65 2.97 -2.46
CA LYS A 48 -13.28 3.90 -3.40
C LYS A 48 -14.69 3.46 -3.81
N ASN A 49 -15.01 2.17 -3.72
CA ASN A 49 -16.30 1.64 -4.13
C ASN A 49 -17.36 1.78 -3.02
N ASN A 50 -17.00 1.48 -1.78
CA ASN A 50 -17.95 1.42 -0.66
C ASN A 50 -17.80 2.56 0.35
N LYS A 51 -16.83 3.47 0.17
CA LYS A 51 -16.48 4.56 1.09
C LYS A 51 -16.19 4.08 2.53
N THR A 52 -15.80 2.82 2.69
CA THR A 52 -15.39 2.23 3.96
C THR A 52 -13.86 2.22 4.09
N ARG A 53 -13.33 2.12 5.31
CA ARG A 53 -11.89 1.95 5.50
C ARG A 53 -11.54 0.46 5.49
N LEU A 54 -10.57 0.11 4.67
CA LEU A 54 -9.94 -1.21 4.62
C LEU A 54 -8.64 -1.18 5.39
N PHE A 55 -8.39 -2.24 6.12
CA PHE A 55 -7.24 -2.43 6.99
C PHE A 55 -6.43 -3.62 6.52
N PRO A 56 -5.17 -3.75 6.98
CA PRO A 56 -4.35 -4.87 6.59
C PRO A 56 -4.96 -6.27 6.80
N LYS A 57 -5.79 -6.41 7.84
CA LYS A 57 -6.56 -7.65 8.12
C LYS A 57 -7.57 -8.03 7.02
N ASP A 58 -7.94 -7.09 6.15
CA ASP A 58 -8.89 -7.30 5.05
C ASP A 58 -8.20 -7.89 3.80
N GLY A 59 -6.90 -8.21 3.89
CA GLY A 59 -6.16 -9.04 2.93
C GLY A 59 -6.18 -8.50 1.51
N ASP A 60 -6.72 -9.28 0.58
CA ASP A 60 -6.78 -8.95 -0.84
C ASP A 60 -7.46 -7.60 -1.11
N LYS A 61 -8.56 -7.30 -0.41
CA LYS A 61 -9.27 -6.02 -0.58
C LYS A 61 -8.38 -4.84 -0.24
N PHE A 62 -7.58 -4.97 0.81
CA PHE A 62 -6.63 -3.93 1.21
C PHE A 62 -5.55 -3.76 0.14
N ILE A 63 -4.95 -4.84 -0.34
CA ILE A 63 -3.94 -4.84 -1.42
C ILE A 63 -4.49 -4.15 -2.68
N ASP A 64 -5.72 -4.48 -3.09
CA ASP A 64 -6.34 -3.86 -4.26
C ASP A 64 -6.63 -2.37 -4.05
N SER A 65 -7.02 -1.99 -2.84
CA SER A 65 -7.26 -0.60 -2.49
C SER A 65 -5.97 0.24 -2.46
N LEU A 66 -4.83 -0.33 -2.07
CA LEU A 66 -3.53 0.37 -2.13
C LEU A 66 -3.23 0.87 -3.56
N LYS A 67 -3.40 0.01 -4.56
CA LYS A 67 -3.14 0.34 -5.97
C LYS A 67 -3.98 1.49 -6.50
N THR A 68 -5.17 1.70 -5.93
CA THR A 68 -6.10 2.74 -6.41
C THR A 68 -6.00 4.02 -5.57
N ASN A 69 -5.60 3.94 -4.31
CA ASN A 69 -5.45 5.11 -3.44
C ASN A 69 -4.11 5.82 -3.64
N PHE A 70 -3.06 5.06 -3.96
CA PHE A 70 -1.73 5.61 -4.23
C PHE A 70 -1.50 5.70 -5.74
N THR A 71 -2.28 6.57 -6.40
CA THR A 71 -2.14 6.92 -7.83
C THR A 71 -2.06 8.44 -7.96
N SER A 72 -1.01 9.05 -7.42
CA SER A 72 -0.74 10.47 -7.59
C SER A 72 0.59 10.67 -8.30
N VAL A 73 0.88 11.91 -8.70
CA VAL A 73 2.16 12.27 -9.35
C VAL A 73 3.36 11.93 -8.47
N TYR A 74 3.18 11.93 -7.13
CA TYR A 74 4.25 11.71 -6.16
C TYR A 74 4.19 10.34 -5.48
N LEU A 75 3.05 9.65 -5.50
CA LEU A 75 2.88 8.35 -4.84
C LEU A 75 2.26 7.34 -5.78
N THR A 76 2.97 6.24 -6.01
CA THR A 76 2.47 5.13 -6.84
C THR A 76 2.59 3.81 -6.08
N ALA A 77 1.55 2.99 -6.11
CA ALA A 77 1.58 1.60 -5.67
C ALA A 77 1.67 0.66 -6.88
N VAL A 78 2.68 -0.22 -6.89
CA VAL A 78 2.91 -1.20 -7.95
C VAL A 78 2.79 -2.60 -7.40
N GLU A 79 1.95 -3.42 -8.03
CA GLU A 79 1.85 -4.86 -7.73
C GLU A 79 2.87 -5.65 -8.54
N SER A 80 3.55 -6.58 -7.88
CA SER A 80 4.48 -7.55 -8.47
C SER A 80 4.04 -8.96 -8.07
N LYS A 81 4.21 -9.90 -9.00
CA LYS A 81 3.91 -11.33 -8.83
C LYS A 81 5.13 -12.10 -8.37
#